data_AF-A0A3B3CET5-F1
#
_entry.id   AF-A0A3B3CET5-F1
#
_cell.length_a   1.000
_cell.length_b   1.000
_cell.length_c   1.000
_cell.angle_alpha   90.00
_cell.angle_beta   90.00
_cell.angle_gamma   90.00
#
_symmetry.space_group_name_H-M   'P 1'
#
loop_
_entity.id
_entity.type
_entity.pdbx_description
1 polymer ?
#
loop_
_entity_poly.entity_id
_entity_poly.type
_entity_poly.pdbx_seq_one_letter_code
_entity_poly.pdbx_strand_id
1 'polypeptide(L)' 'MKSLKLVIQPTGGGEQFLPVAHTCFNLLDLPKYTSQETVREKLLQAIDHNQGFNLA' A
#
# COMPACT_ATOMS: atom_id res chain seq x y z
N MET A 1 -11.95 0.17 23.30
CA MET A 1 -11.66 -0.36 21.95
C MET A 1 -10.17 -0.71 21.90
N LYS A 2 -9.78 -1.92 21.49
CA LYS A 2 -8.35 -2.24 21.31
C LYS A 2 -7.88 -1.59 20.01
N SER A 3 -6.77 -0.86 20.04
CA SER A 3 -6.14 -0.29 18.85
C SER A 3 -5.57 -1.40 17.97
N LEU A 4 -5.85 -1.37 16.67
CA LEU A 4 -5.16 -2.21 15.70
C LEU A 4 -3.72 -1.73 15.54
N LYS A 5 -2.76 -2.66 15.57
CA LYS A 5 -1.35 -2.36 15.35
C LYS A 5 -1.04 -2.52 13.86
N LEU A 6 -0.90 -1.41 13.15
CA LEU A 6 -0.44 -1.37 11.77
C LEU A 6 1.09 -1.56 11.72
N VAL A 7 1.57 -2.39 10.80
CA VAL A 7 2.99 -2.55 10.49
C VAL A 7 3.22 -2.07 9.05
N ILE A 8 4.28 -1.30 8.82
CA ILE A 8 4.68 -0.85 7.48
C ILE A 8 6.00 -1.53 7.15
N GLN A 9 6.04 -2.28 6.06
CA GLN A 9 7.21 -3.01 5.58
C GLN A 9 7.71 -2.37 4.27
N PRO A 10 8.97 -1.90 4.22
CA PRO A 10 9.53 -1.34 3.00
C PRO A 10 9.82 -2.44 1.97
N THR A 11 9.48 -2.21 0.70
CA THR A 11 9.74 -3.17 -0.41
C THR A 11 10.62 -2.59 -1.52
N GLY A 12 11.21 -3.47 -2.33
CA GLY A 12 12.15 -3.12 -3.41
C GLY A 12 11.51 -2.85 -4.78
N GLY A 13 10.18 -2.65 -4.87
CA GLY A 13 9.48 -2.50 -6.14
C GLY A 13 9.89 -1.25 -6.94
N GLY A 14 10.16 -0.12 -6.28
CA GLY A 14 10.40 1.15 -6.98
C GLY A 14 9.10 1.85 -7.41
N GLU A 15 9.23 2.97 -8.13
CA GLU A 15 8.18 3.97 -8.38
C GLU A 15 6.92 3.45 -9.11
N GLN A 16 7.06 2.39 -9.90
CA GLN A 16 5.97 1.83 -10.70
C GLN A 16 5.00 0.95 -9.91
N PHE A 17 5.37 0.44 -8.73
CA PHE A 17 4.52 -0.47 -7.96
C PHE A 17 3.58 0.27 -7.03
N LEU A 18 2.40 -0.31 -6.82
CA LEU A 18 1.45 0.15 -5.80
C LEU A 18 1.72 -0.52 -4.45
N PRO A 19 1.37 0.15 -3.33
CA PRO A 19 1.39 -0.48 -2.02
C PRO A 19 0.43 -1.67 -1.97
N VAL A 20 0.79 -2.71 -1.22
CA VAL A 20 -0.02 -3.92 -1.05
C VAL A 20 -0.35 -4.12 0.42
N ALA A 21 -1.62 -4.40 0.71
CA ALA A 21 -2.09 -4.63 2.08
C ALA A 21 -2.32 -6.12 2.34
N HIS A 22 -1.73 -6.63 3.42
CA HIS A 22 -2.04 -7.95 3.99
C HIS A 22 -2.93 -7.76 5.21
N THR A 23 -4.24 -7.70 4.95
CA THR A 23 -5.25 -7.33 5.95
C THR A 23 -5.32 -8.29 7.15
N CYS A 24 -5.05 -9.58 6.93
CA CYS A 24 -4.97 -10.59 8.00
C CYS A 24 -3.92 -10.26 9.08
N PHE A 25 -2.88 -9.50 8.71
CA PHE A 25 -1.73 -9.20 9.59
C PHE A 25 -1.59 -7.72 9.91
N ASN A 26 -2.51 -6.87 9.45
CA ASN A 26 -2.40 -5.40 9.54
C ASN A 26 -1.05 -4.90 9.01
N LEU A 27 -0.59 -5.46 7.89
CA LEU A 27 0.70 -5.17 7.28
C LEU A 27 0.51 -4.44 5.95
N LEU A 28 1.23 -3.33 5.77
CA LEU A 28 1.31 -2.59 4.52
C LEU A 28 2.71 -2.72 3.94
N ASP A 29 2.82 -3.39 2.80
CA ASP A 29 4.01 -3.40 1.97
C ASP A 29 4.08 -2.10 1.18
N LEU A 30 5.04 -1.24 1.53
CA LEU A 30 5.22 0.08 0.95
C LEU A 30 6.52 0.13 0.12
N PRO A 31 6.43 0.26 -1.22
CA PRO A 31 7.61 0.50 -2.04
C PRO A 31 8.38 1.75 -1.58
N LYS A 32 9.70 1.71 -1.68
CA LYS A 32 10.56 2.86 -1.38
C LYS A 32 10.46 3.90 -2.50
N TYR A 33 9.49 4.80 -2.39
CA TYR A 33 9.36 5.95 -3.27
C TYR A 33 10.39 7.04 -2.93
N THR A 34 10.79 7.79 -3.94
CA THR A 34 11.78 8.88 -3.84
C THR A 34 11.22 10.15 -3.23
N SER A 35 9.90 10.35 -3.26
CA SER A 35 9.24 11.55 -2.73
C SER A 35 7.99 11.24 -1.91
N GLN A 36 7.68 12.11 -0.95
CA GLN A 36 6.45 12.03 -0.16
C GLN A 36 5.19 12.25 -1.02
N GLU A 37 5.31 13.05 -2.07
CA GLU A 37 4.23 13.27 -3.04
C GLU A 37 3.86 11.95 -3.73
N THR A 38 4.85 11.20 -4.22
CA THR A 38 4.61 9.89 -4.82
C THR A 38 4.00 8.90 -3.84
N VAL A 39 4.47 8.87 -2.58
CA VAL A 39 3.86 8.04 -1.52
C VAL A 39 2.36 8.33 -1.41
N ARG A 40 1.99 9.62 -1.35
CA ARG A 40 0.59 10.04 -1.21
C ARG A 40 -0.25 9.63 -2.41
N GLU A 41 0.23 9.91 -3.62
CA GLU A 41 -0.49 9.59 -4.85
C GLU A 41 -0.72 8.08 -5.00
N LYS A 42 0.35 7.29 -4.84
CA LYS A 42 0.28 5.82 -4.98
C LYS A 42 -0.57 5.17 -3.89
N LEU A 43 -0.50 5.68 -2.66
CA LEU A 43 -1.33 5.18 -1.56
C LEU A 43 -2.82 5.46 -1.81
N LEU A 44 -3.15 6.69 -2.23
CA LEU A 44 -4.53 7.04 -2.59
C LEU A 44 -5.03 6.20 -3.77
N GLN A 45 -4.19 6.02 -4.79
CA GLN A 45 -4.51 5.16 -5.93
C GLN A 45 -4.83 3.73 -5.49
N ALA A 46 -4.03 3.13 -4.62
CA ALA A 46 -4.24 1.76 -4.13
C ALA A 46 -5.49 1.62 -3.23
N ILE A 47 -5.82 2.64 -2.45
CA ILE A 47 -7.04 2.66 -1.64
C ILE A 47 -8.28 2.81 -2.52
N ASP A 48 -8.23 3.64 -3.56
CA ASP A 48 -9.35 3.84 -4.48
C ASP A 48 -9.58 2.59 -5.36
N HIS A 49 -8.50 1.94 -5.78
CA HIS A 49 -8.52 0.72 -6.59
C HIS A 49 -8.32 -0.54 -5.73
N ASN A 50 -9.08 -0.65 -4.63
CA ASN A 50 -8.98 -1.78 -3.68
C ASN A 50 -9.82 -3.00 -4.07
N GLN A 51 -10.69 -2.86 -5.08
CA GLN A 51 -11.31 -4.00 -5.72
C GLN A 51 -10.26 -4.61 -6.64
N GLY A 52 -10.05 -5.93 -6.56
CA GLY A 52 -8.99 -6.62 -7.29
C GLY A 52 -9.07 -6.44 -8.81
N PHE A 53 -8.40 -7.29 -9.58
CA PHE A 53 -8.55 -7.24 -11.03
C PHE A 53 -10.03 -7.48 -11.38
N ASN A 54 -10.71 -6.46 -11.91
CA ASN A 54 -11.97 -6.61 -12.64
C ASN A 54 -11.70 -7.47 -13.89
N LEU A 55 -11.40 -8.75 -13.68
CA LEU A 55 -11.45 -9.79 -14.69
C LEU A 55 -12.93 -9.98 -15.01
N ALA A 56 -13.45 -9.12 -15.88
CA ALA A 56 -14.66 -9.42 -16.65
C ALA A 56 -14.33 -10.50 -17.69
#